data_AF-A0AAQ4FGY2-F1
#
_entry.id   AF-A0AAQ4FGY2-F1
#
_cell.length_a   1.000
_cell.length_b   1.000
_cell.length_c   1.000
_cell.angle_alpha   90.00
_cell.angle_beta   90.00
_cell.angle_gamma   90.00
#
_symmetry.space_group_name_H-M   'P 1'
#
loop_
_entity.id
_entity.type
_entity.pdbx_description
1 polymer ?
#
loop_
_entity_poly.entity_id
_entity_poly.type
_entity_poly.pdbx_seq_one_letter_code
_entity_poly.pdbx_strand_id
1 'polypeptide(L)'
;MARKQLLVAWKALRRVLLLVFVWMGVCYAVFHFTHGAGNSFLIGPFQRSLLQTAAPPEHHVPVEPLKAVATARLEASTALARDTTPDGKTLLDLRPHVDISPSASMKAFLSRLSNMSNIPSAYWENGRKPPISSKSCVKYPELYDLSFNNLYWQKLSVRNGTFYIYGAYFDNRARVGNVPLVRILVMADKIKPPPTLCQLWYNTGSYPTISTTKYTYAWYSKWGNYQDGILQPFIVTCKAPYLNPKREAPVSVSLVEKQCDKPTNNVRVVNNRPAEKQDFAVCVKGLDFLKDDLSVRLIEWIELLNMLGAKKIFLYELEIHPNISKTLQYYQQKGLVELTPITLPGGQPNLPGLRHHFLSMKLTHKRQNELIPYNDCLYRNLYSYEYIVLLDIDEVVMPVQHRTWKELMNDVVPMALQQKNYTRASYNVRNVYFLDDMMNEDAKKHAVHEVGIPGYMHMLQHVYRAKNFTKPGSYVKCFHNVDRIVSVHNHFPLNCFGTCTTYSIDTPYAQLQHYRKDCVGPLKKSCNSEFKVYTVRDTTIWRYKDELIQRATKALKDLGFFS
;
A
#
# COMPACT_ATOMS: atom_id res chain seq x y z
N MET A 1 -60.22 35.25 -30.43
CA MET A 1 -59.61 34.31 -29.45
C MET A 1 -58.29 34.80 -28.84
N ALA A 2 -57.46 35.58 -29.55
CA ALA A 2 -56.13 36.00 -29.06
C ALA A 2 -56.12 36.84 -27.75
N ARG A 3 -57.11 37.71 -27.52
CA ARG A 3 -57.15 38.59 -26.33
C ARG A 3 -57.42 37.86 -25.00
N LYS A 4 -58.13 36.72 -25.03
CA LYS A 4 -58.38 35.89 -23.84
C LYS A 4 -57.15 35.05 -23.46
N GLN A 5 -56.36 34.58 -24.43
CA GLN A 5 -55.13 33.82 -24.17
C GLN A 5 -54.03 34.70 -23.55
N LEU A 6 -53.90 35.96 -23.96
CA LEU A 6 -52.94 36.90 -23.36
C LEU A 6 -53.23 37.18 -21.87
N LEU A 7 -54.51 37.32 -21.52
CA LEU A 7 -54.95 37.55 -20.13
C LEU A 7 -54.71 36.34 -19.21
N VAL A 8 -54.84 35.12 -19.74
CA VAL A 8 -54.54 33.89 -19.01
C VAL A 8 -53.02 33.72 -18.80
N ALA A 9 -52.22 33.99 -19.83
CA ALA A 9 -50.76 33.97 -19.74
C ALA A 9 -50.23 35.02 -18.75
N TRP A 10 -50.81 36.22 -18.72
CA TRP A 10 -50.44 37.27 -17.77
C TRP A 10 -50.78 36.90 -16.32
N LYS A 11 -51.94 36.26 -16.08
CA LYS A 11 -52.31 35.76 -14.74
C LYS A 11 -51.39 34.63 -14.28
N ALA A 12 -50.96 33.75 -15.17
CA ALA A 12 -50.00 32.68 -14.85
C ALA A 12 -48.62 33.25 -14.52
N LEU A 13 -48.11 34.19 -15.32
CA LEU A 13 -46.84 34.86 -15.07
C LEU A 13 -46.83 35.61 -13.73
N ARG A 14 -47.93 36.29 -13.39
CA ARG A 14 -48.08 37.00 -12.11
C ARG A 14 -48.07 36.05 -10.91
N ARG A 15 -48.62 34.84 -11.04
CA ARG A 15 -48.58 33.80 -9.99
C ARG A 15 -47.18 33.22 -9.82
N VAL A 16 -46.46 33.00 -10.92
CA VAL A 16 -45.07 32.51 -10.89
C VAL A 16 -44.15 33.54 -10.25
N LEU A 17 -44.28 34.83 -10.61
CA LEU A 17 -43.50 35.90 -9.99
C LEU A 17 -43.80 36.03 -8.48
N LEU A 18 -45.06 35.90 -8.07
CA LEU A 18 -45.43 35.88 -6.65
C LEU A 18 -44.79 34.71 -5.90
N LEU A 19 -44.78 33.51 -6.49
CA LEU A 19 -44.12 32.34 -5.90
C LEU A 19 -42.60 32.53 -5.77
N VAL A 20 -41.96 33.14 -6.77
CA VAL A 20 -40.52 33.45 -6.71
C VAL A 20 -40.22 34.48 -5.63
N PHE A 21 -41.03 35.54 -5.51
CA PHE A 21 -40.84 36.55 -4.45
C PHE A 21 -41.07 35.97 -3.05
N VAL A 22 -42.09 35.12 -2.87
CA VAL A 22 -42.33 34.42 -1.60
C VAL A 22 -41.17 33.47 -1.29
N TRP A 23 -40.68 32.71 -2.27
CA TRP A 23 -39.55 31.80 -2.09
C TRP A 23 -38.26 32.54 -1.73
N MET A 24 -37.97 33.66 -2.40
CA MET A 24 -36.84 34.53 -2.05
C MET A 24 -36.97 35.10 -0.64
N GLY A 25 -38.18 35.48 -0.22
CA GLY A 25 -38.46 35.92 1.15
C GLY A 25 -38.26 34.81 2.20
N VAL A 26 -38.68 33.57 1.89
CA VAL A 26 -38.44 32.40 2.74
C VAL A 26 -36.94 32.08 2.82
N CYS A 27 -36.22 32.08 1.70
CA CYS A 27 -34.77 31.88 1.69
C CYS A 27 -34.04 32.97 2.48
N TYR A 28 -34.45 34.24 2.34
CA TYR A 28 -33.90 35.35 3.12
C TYR A 28 -34.18 35.19 4.60
N ALA A 29 -35.41 34.84 5.00
CA ALA A 29 -35.76 34.57 6.39
C ALA A 29 -34.95 33.39 6.96
N VAL A 30 -34.85 32.28 6.24
CA VAL A 30 -34.02 31.13 6.67
C VAL A 30 -32.56 31.55 6.82
N PHE A 31 -32.00 32.29 5.86
CA PHE A 31 -30.61 32.76 5.96
C PHE A 31 -30.41 33.72 7.15
N HIS A 32 -31.34 34.65 7.38
CA HIS A 32 -31.24 35.66 8.43
C HIS A 32 -31.52 35.10 9.83
N PHE A 33 -32.41 34.12 9.98
CA PHE A 33 -32.71 33.46 11.25
C PHE A 33 -31.77 32.29 11.57
N THR A 34 -31.04 31.74 10.59
CA THR A 34 -29.96 30.76 10.84
C THR A 34 -28.62 31.40 11.15
N HIS A 35 -28.39 32.66 10.79
CA HIS A 35 -27.18 33.43 11.16
C HIS A 35 -27.29 34.17 12.51
N GLY A 36 -28.48 34.29 13.10
CA GLY A 36 -28.71 34.97 14.39
C GLY A 36 -28.47 34.11 15.64
N ALA A 37 -28.28 32.80 15.48
CA ALA A 37 -27.88 31.91 16.57
C ALA A 37 -26.38 31.61 16.40
N GLY A 38 -25.57 32.09 17.34
CA GLY A 38 -24.14 31.80 17.42
C GLY A 38 -23.88 30.30 17.53
N ASN A 39 -23.82 29.62 16.39
CA ASN A 39 -23.31 28.27 16.28
C ASN A 39 -21.80 28.35 16.18
N SER A 40 -21.16 28.29 17.34
CA SER A 40 -19.72 28.08 17.55
C SER A 40 -19.26 26.68 17.11
N PHE A 41 -19.72 26.19 15.95
CA PHE A 41 -19.45 24.82 15.47
C PHE A 41 -18.41 24.74 14.35
N LEU A 42 -17.64 25.81 14.10
CA LEU A 42 -16.62 25.84 13.05
C LEU A 42 -15.28 26.46 13.47
N ILE A 43 -14.98 26.52 14.77
CA ILE A 43 -13.65 26.96 15.24
C ILE A 43 -13.09 25.89 16.19
N GLY A 44 -12.74 24.75 15.60
CA GLY A 44 -11.79 23.78 16.14
C GLY A 44 -10.70 23.55 15.08
N PRO A 45 -9.49 23.08 15.44
CA PRO A 45 -8.34 23.00 14.54
C PRO A 45 -8.48 21.85 13.52
N PHE A 46 -9.52 21.91 12.68
CA PHE A 46 -9.84 20.90 11.68
C PHE A 46 -8.97 21.00 10.43
N GLN A 47 -8.27 22.12 10.20
CA GLN A 47 -7.44 22.30 9.00
C GLN A 47 -5.99 21.82 9.16
N ARG A 48 -5.45 21.65 10.37
CA ARG A 48 -4.04 21.20 10.55
C ARG A 48 -3.86 19.68 10.56
N SER A 49 -4.85 18.92 11.04
CA SER A 49 -4.76 17.45 11.07
C SER A 49 -4.85 16.80 9.67
N LEU A 50 -5.53 17.44 8.72
CA LEU A 50 -5.72 16.91 7.35
C LEU A 50 -4.46 16.95 6.46
N LEU A 51 -3.41 17.67 6.88
CA LEU A 51 -2.14 17.78 6.15
C LEU A 51 -0.96 17.13 6.89
N GLN A 52 -1.15 16.64 8.11
CA GLN A 52 -0.05 16.23 8.99
C GLN A 52 0.42 14.78 8.79
N THR A 53 -0.27 13.97 7.99
CA THR A 53 0.22 12.62 7.62
C THR A 53 1.29 12.63 6.53
N ALA A 54 1.67 13.80 6.01
CA ALA A 54 2.86 13.96 5.18
C ALA A 54 4.15 14.25 6.00
N ALA A 55 4.05 14.36 7.34
CA ALA A 55 5.22 14.39 8.19
C ALA A 55 5.82 12.97 8.28
N PRO A 56 7.14 12.78 8.13
CA PRO A 56 7.78 11.51 8.46
C PRO A 56 7.44 11.13 9.90
N PRO A 57 7.35 9.82 10.26
CA PRO A 57 7.06 9.41 11.62
C PRO A 57 8.03 10.14 12.56
N GLU A 58 7.49 10.94 13.46
CA GLU A 58 8.27 11.51 14.55
C GLU A 58 8.77 10.33 15.37
N HIS A 59 10.05 10.01 15.22
CA HIS A 59 10.76 9.24 16.23
C HIS A 59 10.73 10.08 17.51
N HIS A 60 9.78 9.80 18.39
CA HIS A 60 9.90 10.21 19.78
C HIS A 60 11.18 9.55 20.31
N VAL A 61 12.22 10.37 20.45
CA VAL A 61 13.41 10.02 21.23
C VAL A 61 12.90 9.68 22.64
N PRO A 62 13.26 8.52 23.22
CA PRO A 62 12.94 8.24 24.61
C PRO A 62 13.57 9.35 25.45
N VAL A 63 12.74 10.14 26.12
CA VAL A 63 13.23 11.00 27.20
C VAL A 63 13.78 10.04 28.25
N GLU A 64 15.10 10.05 28.44
CA GLU A 64 15.76 9.41 29.57
C GLU A 64 15.01 9.81 30.85
N PRO A 65 14.71 8.86 31.77
CA PRO A 65 14.12 9.23 33.04
C PRO A 65 15.15 10.06 33.82
N LEU A 66 14.89 11.37 33.89
CA LEU A 66 15.56 12.28 34.80
C LEU A 66 15.51 11.67 36.21
N LYS A 67 16.71 11.43 36.75
CA LYS A 67 16.95 10.95 38.10
C LYS A 67 16.07 11.73 39.09
N ALA A 68 15.40 10.98 39.95
CA ALA A 68 14.59 11.48 41.05
C ALA A 68 15.35 12.51 41.89
N VAL A 69 14.75 13.70 42.04
CA VAL A 69 14.94 14.56 43.20
C VAL A 69 13.57 14.72 43.85
N ALA A 70 13.53 14.46 45.14
CA ALA A 70 12.34 14.22 45.94
C ALA A 70 11.54 15.49 46.28
N THR A 71 10.31 15.22 46.74
CA THR A 71 9.36 16.08 47.50
C THR A 71 8.50 17.03 46.66
N ALA A 72 7.17 17.11 46.80
CA ALA A 72 6.31 16.87 47.96
C ALA A 72 4.94 16.28 47.58
N ARG A 73 4.30 15.64 48.56
CA ARG A 73 2.93 15.08 48.53
C ARG A 73 1.92 16.18 48.18
N LEU A 74 1.00 15.90 47.24
CA LEU A 74 -0.26 16.63 47.13
C LEU A 74 -1.34 15.83 47.86
N GLU A 75 -1.72 16.30 49.04
CA GLU A 75 -2.95 15.89 49.70
C GLU A 75 -4.14 16.49 48.96
N ALA A 76 -5.17 15.67 48.77
CA ALA A 76 -6.45 16.11 48.23
C ALA A 76 -7.16 16.99 49.27
N SER A 77 -7.47 18.24 48.91
CA SER A 77 -8.49 19.01 49.62
C SER A 77 -9.54 19.52 48.63
N THR A 78 -10.76 19.06 48.84
CA THR A 78 -12.01 19.63 48.36
C THR A 78 -12.09 21.13 48.67
N ALA A 79 -12.23 21.97 47.66
CA ALA A 79 -12.69 23.33 47.84
C ALA A 79 -13.52 23.80 46.65
N LEU A 80 -14.66 24.41 47.01
CA LEU A 80 -15.73 24.94 46.19
C LEU A 80 -15.28 25.68 44.93
N ALA A 81 -16.11 25.55 43.90
CA ALA A 81 -16.19 26.44 42.75
C ALA A 81 -16.08 27.91 43.17
N ARG A 82 -14.98 28.55 42.77
CA ARG A 82 -14.89 30.00 42.64
C ARG A 82 -14.83 30.32 41.16
N ASP A 83 -15.81 31.10 40.75
CA ASP A 83 -15.83 31.85 39.51
C ASP A 83 -14.61 32.80 39.52
N THR A 84 -13.52 32.37 38.88
CA THR A 84 -12.36 33.20 38.62
C THR A 84 -12.35 33.50 37.14
N THR A 85 -13.01 34.59 36.74
CA THR A 85 -12.50 35.37 35.62
C THR A 85 -11.06 35.76 36.00
N PRO A 86 -10.04 35.27 35.30
CA PRO A 86 -8.66 35.62 35.63
C PRO A 86 -8.53 37.14 35.51
N ASP A 87 -8.07 37.77 36.60
CA ASP A 87 -7.77 39.20 36.63
C ASP A 87 -6.94 39.56 35.39
N GLY A 88 -7.26 40.65 34.70
CA GLY A 88 -6.69 40.97 33.39
C GLY A 88 -5.16 41.03 33.41
N LYS A 89 -4.56 41.30 34.58
CA LYS A 89 -3.11 41.23 34.82
C LYS A 89 -2.57 39.80 34.80
N THR A 90 -3.28 38.83 35.37
CA THR A 90 -2.86 37.42 35.42
C THR A 90 -2.87 36.74 34.05
N LEU A 91 -3.70 37.22 33.12
CA LEU A 91 -3.65 36.81 31.71
C LEU A 91 -2.46 37.39 30.95
N LEU A 92 -2.01 38.61 31.30
CA LEU A 92 -0.88 39.28 30.64
C LEU A 92 0.47 38.63 30.97
N ASP A 93 0.56 37.93 32.11
CA ASP A 93 1.77 37.24 32.55
C ASP A 93 1.88 35.79 32.04
N LEU A 94 0.84 35.28 31.36
CA LEU A 94 0.89 33.96 30.73
C LEU A 94 1.82 33.98 29.51
N ARG A 95 2.95 33.26 29.61
CA ARG A 95 3.78 32.98 28.43
C ARG A 95 3.30 31.67 27.79
N PRO A 96 2.87 31.69 26.52
CA PRO A 96 2.57 30.46 25.82
C PRO A 96 3.84 29.59 25.76
N HIS A 97 3.70 28.29 26.03
CA HIS A 97 4.75 27.30 25.78
C HIS A 97 4.93 27.15 24.27
N VAL A 98 5.69 28.06 23.68
CA VAL A 98 6.15 27.99 22.30
C VAL A 98 7.37 27.08 22.28
N ASP A 99 7.35 26.08 21.39
CA ASP A 99 8.53 25.29 21.10
C ASP A 99 9.62 26.20 20.52
N ILE A 100 10.61 26.52 21.36
CA ILE A 100 11.81 27.28 21.01
C ILE A 100 13.01 26.34 20.84
N SER A 101 12.79 25.03 20.78
CA SER A 101 13.86 24.08 20.48
C SER A 101 14.44 24.40 19.08
N PRO A 102 15.75 24.19 18.88
CA PRO A 102 16.36 24.44 17.59
C PRO A 102 15.67 23.61 16.50
N SER A 103 15.06 24.27 15.52
CA SER A 103 14.47 23.59 14.38
C SER A 103 15.54 22.75 13.68
N ALA A 104 15.18 21.52 13.29
CA ALA A 104 16.05 20.69 12.48
C ALA A 104 16.46 21.48 11.23
N SER A 105 17.75 21.46 10.89
CA SER A 105 18.21 22.14 9.68
C SER A 105 17.41 21.65 8.45
N MET A 106 17.16 22.55 7.49
CA MET A 106 16.51 22.17 6.22
C MET A 106 17.22 20.96 5.57
N LYS A 107 18.54 20.88 5.74
CA LYS A 107 19.38 19.73 5.38
C LYS A 107 18.90 18.41 6.01
N ALA A 108 18.70 18.38 7.32
CA ALA A 108 18.19 17.20 8.02
C ALA A 108 16.79 16.81 7.54
N PHE A 109 15.94 17.79 7.24
CA PHE A 109 14.59 17.56 6.70
C PHE A 109 14.63 16.92 5.30
N LEU A 110 15.40 17.51 4.37
CA LEU A 110 15.55 17.01 3.01
C LEU A 110 16.22 15.63 2.95
N SER A 111 17.19 15.36 3.83
CA SER A 111 17.83 14.04 3.91
C SER A 111 16.83 12.93 4.26
N ARG A 112 15.83 13.21 5.12
CA ARG A 112 14.79 12.23 5.47
C ARG A 112 13.86 11.93 4.28
N LEU A 113 13.59 12.92 3.43
CA LEU A 113 12.77 12.75 2.23
C LEU A 113 13.44 11.88 1.16
N SER A 114 14.78 11.86 1.11
CA SER A 114 15.53 11.09 0.10
C SER A 114 15.27 9.58 0.12
N ASN A 115 14.89 9.03 1.28
CA ASN A 115 14.57 7.61 1.44
C ASN A 115 13.14 7.25 1.02
N MET A 116 12.23 8.23 1.01
CA MET A 116 10.82 8.03 0.69
C MET A 116 10.47 8.50 -0.73
N SER A 117 11.36 9.26 -1.36
CA SER A 117 11.12 9.85 -2.66
C SER A 117 11.61 8.98 -3.81
N ASN A 118 10.88 9.01 -4.93
CA ASN A 118 11.35 8.47 -6.20
C ASN A 118 12.32 9.42 -6.94
N ILE A 119 12.74 10.51 -6.30
CA ILE A 119 13.68 11.49 -6.86
C ILE A 119 15.13 10.95 -6.76
N PRO A 120 15.93 11.04 -7.84
CA PRO A 120 17.31 10.61 -7.89
C PRO A 120 18.20 11.23 -6.81
N SER A 121 19.24 10.50 -6.42
CA SER A 121 20.18 11.00 -5.41
C SER A 121 20.91 12.29 -5.82
N ALA A 122 21.04 12.53 -7.13
CA ALA A 122 21.66 13.70 -7.73
C ALA A 122 21.03 15.05 -7.34
N TYR A 123 19.81 15.06 -6.81
CA TYR A 123 19.11 16.28 -6.38
C TYR A 123 19.25 16.59 -4.89
N TRP A 124 19.81 15.67 -4.12
CA TRP A 124 20.07 15.87 -2.70
C TRP A 124 21.46 16.47 -2.50
N GLU A 125 21.75 16.97 -1.30
CA GLU A 125 22.91 17.82 -1.02
C GLU A 125 24.28 17.22 -1.42
N ASN A 126 24.44 15.90 -1.28
CA ASN A 126 25.66 15.18 -1.67
C ASN A 126 25.50 14.46 -3.04
N GLY A 127 24.46 14.81 -3.77
CA GLY A 127 24.11 14.24 -5.06
C GLY A 127 25.05 14.72 -6.15
N ARG A 128 25.70 13.78 -6.83
CA ARG A 128 26.45 14.09 -8.04
C ARG A 128 25.53 14.02 -9.26
N LYS A 129 25.32 15.15 -9.93
CA LYS A 129 24.66 15.18 -11.23
C LYS A 129 25.52 14.46 -12.28
N PRO A 130 24.93 13.66 -13.18
CA PRO A 130 25.60 13.10 -14.34
C PRO A 130 26.34 14.18 -15.15
N PRO A 131 27.59 13.93 -15.58
CA PRO A 131 28.45 14.92 -16.22
C PRO A 131 28.11 15.09 -17.70
N ILE A 132 26.94 15.64 -17.99
CA ILE A 132 26.42 15.77 -19.36
C ILE A 132 27.21 16.83 -20.14
N SER A 133 27.73 16.42 -21.30
CA SER A 133 28.49 17.27 -22.24
C SER A 133 27.66 18.46 -22.72
N SER A 134 28.30 19.62 -22.89
CA SER A 134 27.69 20.79 -23.50
C SER A 134 27.24 20.57 -24.94
N LYS A 135 27.80 19.55 -25.63
CA LYS A 135 27.39 19.13 -26.98
C LYS A 135 26.12 18.26 -26.99
N SER A 136 25.66 17.79 -25.84
CA SER A 136 24.41 17.03 -25.74
C SER A 136 23.22 17.93 -26.06
N CYS A 137 22.29 17.46 -26.90
CA CYS A 137 21.04 18.20 -27.17
C CYS A 137 20.11 18.26 -25.94
N VAL A 138 20.36 17.43 -24.93
CA VAL A 138 19.59 17.37 -23.68
C VAL A 138 20.51 17.59 -22.50
N LYS A 139 20.05 18.41 -21.55
CA LYS A 139 20.70 18.60 -20.25
C LYS A 139 20.05 17.72 -19.19
N TYR A 140 20.81 17.34 -18.17
CA TYR A 140 20.22 16.69 -17.00
C TYR A 140 19.16 17.63 -16.38
N PRO A 141 17.93 17.17 -16.11
CA PRO A 141 16.86 18.06 -15.66
C PRO A 141 17.16 18.67 -14.30
N GLU A 142 16.70 19.89 -14.06
CA GLU A 142 16.69 20.49 -12.72
C GLU A 142 15.49 19.98 -11.91
N LEU A 143 15.62 19.94 -10.59
CA LEU A 143 14.58 19.40 -9.70
C LEU A 143 13.23 20.11 -9.91
N TYR A 144 13.26 21.43 -10.05
CA TYR A 144 12.05 22.25 -10.18
C TYR A 144 11.48 22.28 -11.61
N ASP A 145 12.16 21.65 -12.57
CA ASP A 145 11.61 21.39 -13.90
C ASP A 145 10.79 20.09 -13.94
N LEU A 146 10.86 19.26 -12.89
CA LEU A 146 10.13 18.01 -12.82
C LEU A 146 8.65 18.25 -12.52
N SER A 147 7.78 17.53 -13.24
CA SER A 147 6.35 17.52 -13.03
C SER A 147 5.97 16.39 -12.08
N PHE A 148 5.45 16.77 -10.91
CA PHE A 148 4.89 15.85 -9.93
C PHE A 148 3.37 15.79 -10.06
N ASN A 149 2.79 14.60 -10.05
CA ASN A 149 1.35 14.43 -9.90
C ASN A 149 0.93 14.51 -8.44
N ASN A 150 1.71 13.93 -7.54
CA ASN A 150 1.59 14.03 -6.09
C ASN A 150 2.92 13.57 -5.43
N LEU A 151 2.89 13.25 -4.12
CA LEU A 151 4.05 12.86 -3.33
C LEU A 151 4.90 11.71 -3.92
N TYR A 152 4.27 10.69 -4.51
CA TYR A 152 4.96 9.46 -4.94
C TYR A 152 4.95 9.24 -6.46
N TRP A 153 4.35 10.16 -7.21
CA TRP A 153 4.14 10.00 -8.65
C TRP A 153 4.65 11.21 -9.42
N GLN A 154 5.52 10.95 -10.40
CA GLN A 154 5.89 11.94 -11.41
C GLN A 154 4.98 11.83 -12.63
N LYS A 155 4.91 12.88 -13.44
CA LYS A 155 4.01 12.97 -14.58
C LYS A 155 4.76 13.23 -15.88
N LEU A 156 4.37 12.54 -16.93
CA LEU A 156 4.72 12.86 -18.31
C LEU A 156 3.43 13.06 -19.11
N SER A 157 3.27 14.23 -19.72
CA SER A 157 2.24 14.49 -20.72
C SER A 157 2.87 14.46 -22.10
N VAL A 158 2.30 13.68 -23.01
CA VAL A 158 2.69 13.65 -24.44
C VAL A 158 1.49 13.97 -25.30
N ARG A 159 1.69 14.15 -26.62
CA ARG A 159 0.63 14.59 -27.54
C ARG A 159 -0.66 13.74 -27.48
N ASN A 160 -0.56 12.44 -27.19
CA ASN A 160 -1.72 11.52 -27.14
C ASN A 160 -1.68 10.57 -25.92
N GLY A 161 -1.37 11.10 -24.75
CA GLY A 161 -1.45 10.32 -23.52
C GLY A 161 -0.76 10.98 -22.34
N THR A 162 -1.12 10.49 -21.15
CA THR A 162 -0.54 10.89 -19.89
C THR A 162 -0.03 9.66 -19.17
N PHE A 163 1.21 9.75 -18.68
CA PHE A 163 1.85 8.71 -17.89
C PHE A 163 2.09 9.23 -16.48
N TYR A 164 1.72 8.42 -15.49
CA TYR A 164 2.02 8.63 -14.08
C TYR A 164 3.06 7.59 -13.68
N ILE A 165 4.24 8.06 -13.29
CA ILE A 165 5.45 7.24 -13.09
C ILE A 165 5.65 7.07 -11.58
N TYR A 166 5.62 5.83 -11.10
CA TYR A 166 5.76 5.51 -9.69
C TYR A 166 7.23 5.34 -9.29
N GLY A 167 7.95 4.47 -10.01
CA GLY A 167 9.34 4.12 -9.68
C GLY A 167 10.02 3.35 -10.81
N ALA A 168 11.35 3.29 -10.76
CA ALA A 168 12.18 2.58 -11.73
C ALA A 168 13.19 1.65 -11.05
N TYR A 169 13.52 0.52 -11.67
CA TYR A 169 14.30 -0.55 -11.05
C TYR A 169 15.24 -1.18 -12.07
N PHE A 170 16.46 -1.47 -11.64
CA PHE A 170 17.48 -2.10 -12.48
C PHE A 170 17.34 -3.63 -12.47
N ASP A 171 17.20 -4.22 -13.65
CA ASP A 171 16.95 -5.64 -13.88
C ASP A 171 18.06 -6.25 -14.75
N ASN A 172 19.01 -6.93 -14.10
CA ASN A 172 20.09 -7.67 -14.75
C ASN A 172 20.07 -9.16 -14.38
N ARG A 173 18.89 -9.70 -14.03
CA ARG A 173 18.72 -11.14 -13.78
C ARG A 173 19.19 -11.93 -14.99
N ALA A 174 19.74 -13.13 -14.78
CA ALA A 174 20.33 -13.94 -15.85
C ALA A 174 19.41 -14.16 -17.07
N ARG A 175 18.09 -14.21 -16.87
CA ARG A 175 17.08 -14.40 -17.95
C ARG A 175 16.82 -13.16 -18.81
N VAL A 176 17.32 -12.00 -18.42
CA VAL A 176 17.22 -10.76 -19.21
C VAL A 176 18.10 -10.85 -20.46
N GLY A 177 19.24 -11.53 -20.37
CA GLY A 177 20.28 -11.58 -21.41
C GLY A 177 21.44 -10.63 -21.13
N ASN A 178 22.24 -10.36 -22.15
CA ASN A 178 23.53 -9.65 -22.01
C ASN A 178 23.38 -8.14 -21.77
N VAL A 179 22.24 -7.54 -22.15
CA VAL A 179 21.97 -6.13 -21.96
C VAL A 179 20.95 -5.99 -20.83
N PRO A 180 21.32 -5.40 -19.68
CA PRO A 180 20.41 -5.15 -18.57
C PRO A 180 19.24 -4.26 -18.98
N LEU A 181 18.21 -4.23 -18.13
CA LEU A 181 17.02 -3.45 -18.33
C LEU A 181 16.79 -2.48 -17.18
N VAL A 182 16.10 -1.39 -17.46
CA VAL A 182 15.39 -0.59 -16.46
C VAL A 182 13.90 -0.85 -16.65
N ARG A 183 13.24 -1.25 -15.56
CA ARG A 183 11.79 -1.50 -15.46
C ARG A 183 11.16 -0.32 -14.75
N ILE A 184 10.10 0.26 -15.31
CA ILE A 184 9.44 1.45 -14.78
C ILE A 184 7.97 1.12 -14.58
N LEU A 185 7.47 1.36 -13.37
CA LEU A 185 6.06 1.17 -13.02
C LEU A 185 5.27 2.42 -13.37
N VAL A 186 4.29 2.25 -14.25
CA VAL A 186 3.55 3.37 -14.83
C VAL A 186 2.06 3.09 -14.87
N MET A 187 1.26 4.11 -14.59
CA MET A 187 -0.17 4.15 -14.85
C MET A 187 -0.41 5.11 -16.02
N ALA A 188 -0.98 4.63 -17.11
CA ALA A 188 -1.20 5.42 -18.33
C ALA A 188 -2.70 5.56 -18.63
N ASP A 189 -3.14 6.70 -19.13
CA ASP A 189 -4.55 6.94 -19.49
C ASP A 189 -4.97 6.32 -20.85
N LYS A 190 -4.08 5.58 -21.50
CA LYS A 190 -4.30 4.90 -22.78
C LYS A 190 -4.15 3.40 -22.67
N ILE A 191 -5.06 2.64 -23.29
CA ILE A 191 -4.93 1.17 -23.40
C ILE A 191 -3.77 0.76 -24.31
N LYS A 192 -3.42 1.64 -25.26
CA LYS A 192 -2.25 1.53 -26.14
C LYS A 192 -1.44 2.80 -25.97
N PRO A 193 -0.52 2.85 -24.99
CA PRO A 193 0.25 4.05 -24.75
C PRO A 193 1.07 4.44 -26.00
N PRO A 194 1.18 5.75 -26.31
CA PRO A 194 2.01 6.21 -27.40
C PRO A 194 3.49 5.85 -27.15
N PRO A 195 4.30 5.63 -28.19
CA PRO A 195 5.71 5.33 -28.02
C PRO A 195 6.44 6.44 -27.27
N THR A 196 7.22 6.08 -26.26
CA THR A 196 8.15 6.97 -25.57
C THR A 196 9.57 6.43 -25.64
N LEU A 197 10.54 7.28 -25.33
CA LEU A 197 11.94 6.93 -25.20
C LEU A 197 12.38 7.10 -23.74
N CYS A 198 13.32 6.26 -23.32
CA CYS A 198 14.06 6.48 -22.08
C CYS A 198 15.32 7.29 -22.36
N GLN A 199 15.53 8.35 -21.59
CA GLN A 199 16.84 8.95 -21.35
C GLN A 199 17.38 8.36 -20.05
N LEU A 200 18.39 7.49 -20.15
CA LEU A 200 19.04 6.84 -19.02
C LEU A 200 20.28 7.62 -18.61
N TRP A 201 20.36 7.95 -17.33
CA TRP A 201 21.41 8.80 -16.79
C TRP A 201 22.40 7.99 -15.97
N TYR A 202 23.69 8.10 -16.28
CA TYR A 202 24.78 7.38 -15.59
C TYR A 202 25.74 8.36 -14.94
N ASN A 203 26.30 8.01 -13.78
CA ASN A 203 27.28 8.86 -13.08
C ASN A 203 28.54 9.15 -13.91
N THR A 204 28.91 8.26 -14.83
CA THR A 204 30.09 8.40 -15.69
C THR A 204 29.75 8.66 -17.16
N GLY A 205 28.47 8.84 -17.49
CA GLY A 205 28.03 9.01 -18.88
C GLY A 205 28.03 10.47 -19.30
N SER A 206 28.80 10.81 -20.35
CA SER A 206 28.82 12.18 -20.90
C SER A 206 27.58 12.53 -21.74
N TYR A 207 26.76 11.54 -22.08
CA TYR A 207 25.50 11.67 -22.80
C TYR A 207 24.45 10.75 -22.16
N PRO A 208 23.16 11.12 -22.18
CA PRO A 208 22.11 10.18 -21.80
C PRO A 208 22.10 8.99 -22.78
N THR A 209 21.96 7.78 -22.26
CA THR A 209 21.72 6.62 -23.12
C THR A 209 20.25 6.60 -23.52
N ILE A 210 20.00 6.67 -24.83
CA ILE A 210 18.65 6.66 -25.38
C ILE A 210 18.23 5.22 -25.65
N SER A 211 17.09 4.81 -25.10
CA SER A 211 16.50 3.50 -25.35
C SER A 211 15.05 3.62 -25.77
N THR A 212 14.65 2.80 -26.73
CA THR A 212 13.23 2.57 -27.02
C THR A 212 12.56 1.87 -25.84
N THR A 213 11.26 2.10 -25.69
CA THR A 213 10.45 1.50 -24.62
C THR A 213 9.68 0.29 -25.13
N LYS A 214 9.49 -0.69 -24.24
CA LYS A 214 8.53 -1.79 -24.43
C LYS A 214 7.51 -1.76 -23.30
N TYR A 215 6.23 -1.72 -23.64
CA TYR A 215 5.13 -1.76 -22.69
C TYR A 215 4.72 -3.21 -22.42
N THR A 216 4.78 -3.62 -21.15
CA THR A 216 4.18 -4.88 -20.69
C THR A 216 2.92 -4.53 -19.92
N TYR A 217 1.76 -4.94 -20.43
CA TYR A 217 0.48 -4.67 -19.80
C TYR A 217 0.32 -5.54 -18.55
N ALA A 218 0.02 -4.91 -17.42
CA ALA A 218 -0.01 -5.58 -16.12
C ALA A 218 -1.45 -5.87 -15.65
N TRP A 219 -2.44 -5.99 -16.55
CA TRP A 219 -3.83 -6.31 -16.22
C TRP A 219 -4.42 -7.25 -17.28
N TYR A 220 -5.57 -7.87 -17.01
CA TYR A 220 -6.34 -8.56 -18.05
C TYR A 220 -7.49 -7.69 -18.52
N SER A 221 -7.57 -7.46 -19.84
CA SER A 221 -8.64 -6.65 -20.46
C SER A 221 -10.05 -7.15 -20.11
N LYS A 222 -10.21 -8.45 -19.88
CA LYS A 222 -11.49 -9.07 -19.51
C LYS A 222 -11.95 -8.78 -18.06
N TRP A 223 -11.09 -8.20 -17.22
CA TRP A 223 -11.43 -7.87 -15.83
C TRP A 223 -12.13 -6.50 -15.69
N GLY A 224 -12.45 -5.86 -16.81
CA GLY A 224 -13.10 -4.56 -16.85
C GLY A 224 -12.11 -3.40 -16.86
N ASN A 225 -12.66 -2.18 -16.96
CA ASN A 225 -11.91 -0.92 -17.04
C ASN A 225 -10.93 -0.81 -18.22
N TYR A 226 -10.99 -1.70 -19.21
CA TYR A 226 -10.14 -1.67 -20.40
C TYR A 226 -10.64 -0.64 -21.42
N GLN A 227 -10.39 0.64 -21.15
CA GLN A 227 -10.79 1.76 -21.99
C GLN A 227 -9.85 2.95 -21.80
N ASP A 228 -9.73 3.78 -22.84
CA ASP A 228 -9.02 5.05 -22.76
C ASP A 228 -9.68 5.99 -21.74
N GLY A 229 -8.88 6.85 -21.11
CA GLY A 229 -9.30 7.76 -20.05
C GLY A 229 -9.34 7.12 -18.66
N ILE A 230 -9.36 5.79 -18.56
CA ILE A 230 -9.13 5.08 -17.30
C ILE A 230 -7.66 4.68 -17.21
N LEU A 231 -7.04 4.90 -16.06
CA LEU A 231 -5.65 4.55 -15.84
C LEU A 231 -5.42 3.04 -15.93
N GLN A 232 -4.45 2.67 -16.78
CA GLN A 232 -4.05 1.32 -17.09
C GLN A 232 -2.63 1.06 -16.55
N PRO A 233 -2.38 -0.07 -15.88
CA PRO A 233 -1.08 -0.39 -15.30
C PRO A 233 -0.14 -1.02 -16.33
N PHE A 234 1.08 -0.49 -16.42
CA PHE A 234 2.12 -0.97 -17.31
C PHE A 234 3.47 -1.07 -16.60
N ILE A 235 4.27 -2.03 -17.06
CA ILE A 235 5.72 -2.03 -16.85
C ILE A 235 6.36 -1.57 -18.15
N VAL A 236 6.92 -0.36 -18.12
CA VAL A 236 7.70 0.19 -19.23
C VAL A 236 9.13 -0.29 -19.08
N THR A 237 9.67 -0.89 -20.13
CA THR A 237 11.02 -1.50 -20.11
C THR A 237 11.93 -0.80 -21.09
N CYS A 238 13.14 -0.46 -20.64
CA CYS A 238 14.20 0.14 -21.45
C CYS A 238 15.49 -0.67 -21.34
N LYS A 239 16.23 -0.79 -22.43
CA LYS A 239 17.58 -1.38 -22.42
C LYS A 239 18.56 -0.42 -21.77
N ALA A 240 19.32 -0.91 -20.81
CA ALA A 240 20.28 -0.15 -20.02
C ALA A 240 21.68 -0.79 -20.15
N PRO A 241 22.39 -0.53 -21.27
CA PRO A 241 23.72 -1.09 -21.49
C PRO A 241 24.73 -0.54 -20.48
N TYR A 242 25.68 -1.38 -20.08
CA TYR A 242 26.81 -0.94 -19.26
C TYR A 242 27.72 -0.02 -20.07
N LEU A 243 28.03 1.16 -19.53
CA LEU A 243 28.91 2.13 -20.20
C LEU A 243 30.39 1.91 -19.91
N ASN A 244 30.71 1.12 -18.90
CA ASN A 244 32.07 0.91 -18.42
C ASN A 244 32.26 -0.53 -17.91
N PRO A 245 33.51 -0.99 -17.77
CA PRO A 245 33.81 -2.33 -17.24
C PRO A 245 33.32 -2.56 -15.81
N LYS A 246 33.07 -1.49 -15.04
CA LYS A 246 32.51 -1.57 -13.67
C LYS A 246 31.04 -2.01 -13.65
N ARG A 247 30.38 -2.08 -14.82
CA ARG A 247 29.00 -2.55 -14.96
C ARG A 247 28.03 -1.78 -14.06
N GLU A 248 28.20 -0.47 -13.99
CA GLU A 248 27.35 0.41 -13.20
C GLU A 248 25.96 0.54 -13.81
N ALA A 249 24.93 0.50 -12.97
CA ALA A 249 23.55 0.78 -13.36
C ALA A 249 23.36 2.29 -13.61
N PRO A 250 22.38 2.68 -14.45
CA PRO A 250 21.96 4.08 -14.50
C PRO A 250 21.45 4.50 -13.12
N VAL A 251 21.73 5.74 -12.72
CA VAL A 251 21.27 6.30 -11.43
C VAL A 251 19.83 6.75 -11.49
N SER A 252 19.36 7.12 -12.69
CA SER A 252 18.00 7.57 -12.91
C SER A 252 17.57 7.42 -14.36
N VAL A 253 16.27 7.57 -14.61
CA VAL A 253 15.67 7.51 -15.94
C VAL A 253 14.58 8.56 -16.10
N SER A 254 14.54 9.16 -17.28
CA SER A 254 13.46 10.03 -17.73
C SER A 254 12.73 9.42 -18.91
N LEU A 255 11.41 9.52 -18.94
CA LEU A 255 10.59 9.20 -20.12
C LEU A 255 10.30 10.47 -20.92
N VAL A 256 10.46 10.41 -22.23
CA VAL A 256 10.27 11.53 -23.16
C VAL A 256 9.58 11.08 -24.46
N GLU A 257 8.99 12.00 -25.21
CA GLU A 257 8.37 11.69 -26.52
C GLU A 257 9.46 11.55 -27.61
N LYS A 258 10.43 12.45 -27.62
CA LYS A 258 11.56 12.45 -28.57
C LYS A 258 12.91 12.50 -27.85
N GLN A 259 13.95 12.05 -28.54
CA GLN A 259 15.30 11.92 -27.99
C GLN A 259 15.84 13.22 -27.37
N CYS A 260 15.63 14.36 -28.04
CA CYS A 260 16.17 15.65 -27.62
C CYS A 260 15.17 16.50 -26.81
N ASP A 261 14.02 15.94 -26.39
CA ASP A 261 13.08 16.68 -25.56
C ASP A 261 13.67 16.92 -24.16
N LYS A 262 13.41 18.11 -23.61
CA LYS A 262 13.74 18.42 -22.22
C LYS A 262 12.89 17.50 -21.30
N PRO A 263 13.51 16.64 -20.48
CA PRO A 263 12.75 15.75 -19.60
C PRO A 263 12.02 16.55 -18.52
N THR A 264 10.73 16.26 -18.36
CA THR A 264 9.86 16.80 -17.30
C THR A 264 9.64 15.82 -16.15
N ASN A 265 10.36 14.71 -16.16
CA ASN A 265 10.36 13.69 -15.11
C ASN A 265 11.76 13.10 -15.03
N ASN A 266 12.15 12.62 -13.87
CA ASN A 266 13.39 11.92 -13.64
C ASN A 266 13.25 11.07 -12.37
N VAL A 267 13.10 9.76 -12.55
CA VAL A 267 12.89 8.82 -11.44
C VAL A 267 14.17 8.06 -11.13
N ARG A 268 14.45 7.90 -9.83
CA ARG A 268 15.58 7.11 -9.33
C ARG A 268 15.45 5.67 -9.81
N VAL A 269 16.56 5.12 -10.30
CA VAL A 269 16.66 3.69 -10.60
C VAL A 269 17.12 2.97 -9.34
N VAL A 270 16.22 2.18 -8.75
CA VAL A 270 16.49 1.38 -7.57
C VAL A 270 17.29 0.13 -7.97
N ASN A 271 18.35 -0.14 -7.22
CA ASN A 271 19.26 -1.26 -7.46
C ASN A 271 19.76 -1.82 -6.12
N ASN A 272 18.85 -2.32 -5.29
CA ASN A 272 19.18 -2.87 -3.98
C ASN A 272 19.98 -4.17 -4.13
N ARG A 273 21.18 -4.21 -3.55
CA ARG A 273 22.10 -5.36 -3.62
C ARG A 273 22.54 -5.75 -2.22
N PRO A 274 21.72 -6.50 -1.47
CA PRO A 274 22.21 -7.07 -0.22
C PRO A 274 23.35 -8.05 -0.49
N ALA A 275 24.21 -8.25 0.51
CA ALA A 275 25.34 -9.17 0.41
C ALA A 275 24.87 -10.62 0.20
N GLU A 276 23.76 -10.98 0.83
CA GLU A 276 23.18 -12.31 0.76
C GLU A 276 21.71 -12.25 0.37
N LYS A 277 21.32 -13.17 -0.51
CA LYS A 277 19.93 -13.39 -0.88
C LYS A 277 19.28 -14.29 0.16
N GLN A 278 18.14 -13.87 0.68
CA GLN A 278 17.35 -14.60 1.67
C GLN A 278 16.29 -15.47 0.98
N ASP A 279 15.63 -16.36 1.72
CA ASP A 279 14.68 -17.31 1.10
C ASP A 279 13.35 -16.63 0.71
N PHE A 280 12.61 -16.11 1.69
CA PHE A 280 11.22 -15.69 1.52
C PHE A 280 10.97 -14.28 2.05
N ALA A 281 10.20 -13.50 1.28
CA ALA A 281 9.51 -12.31 1.79
C ALA A 281 8.06 -12.26 1.32
N VAL A 282 7.26 -11.50 2.06
CA VAL A 282 5.82 -11.32 1.81
C VAL A 282 5.56 -9.92 1.29
N CYS A 283 4.79 -9.81 0.22
CA CYS A 283 4.29 -8.54 -0.31
C CYS A 283 2.79 -8.44 -0.07
N VAL A 284 2.36 -7.35 0.55
CA VAL A 284 0.94 -7.04 0.81
C VAL A 284 0.53 -5.84 -0.04
N LYS A 285 -0.76 -5.77 -0.39
CA LYS A 285 -1.33 -4.60 -1.06
C LYS A 285 -1.35 -3.35 -0.17
N GLY A 286 -1.78 -2.24 -0.76
CA GLY A 286 -2.15 -1.03 -0.02
C GLY A 286 -3.24 -1.32 1.02
N LEU A 287 -2.91 -1.10 2.30
CA LEU A 287 -3.81 -1.24 3.42
C LEU A 287 -4.74 -0.03 3.51
N ASP A 288 -6.04 -0.32 3.56
CA ASP A 288 -7.13 0.65 3.59
C ASP A 288 -8.17 0.20 4.62
N PHE A 289 -7.87 0.47 5.89
CA PHE A 289 -8.63 0.12 7.10
C PHE A 289 -8.86 1.36 7.95
N LEU A 290 -9.57 2.35 7.41
CA LEU A 290 -9.81 3.63 8.07
C LEU A 290 -10.55 3.49 9.41
N LYS A 291 -11.52 2.58 9.49
CA LYS A 291 -12.42 2.43 10.66
C LYS A 291 -12.15 1.17 11.49
N ASP A 292 -11.56 0.15 10.88
CA ASP A 292 -11.42 -1.16 11.51
C ASP A 292 -10.06 -1.27 12.18
N ASP A 293 -10.05 -1.48 13.50
CA ASP A 293 -8.83 -1.82 14.23
C ASP A 293 -8.56 -3.34 14.15
N LEU A 294 -7.62 -3.72 13.29
CA LEU A 294 -7.21 -5.11 13.10
C LEU A 294 -5.89 -5.45 13.79
N SER A 295 -5.39 -4.58 14.67
CA SER A 295 -4.04 -4.68 15.24
C SER A 295 -3.75 -6.03 15.92
N VAL A 296 -4.71 -6.55 16.68
CA VAL A 296 -4.56 -7.83 17.39
C VAL A 296 -4.43 -9.01 16.42
N ARG A 297 -5.28 -9.06 15.38
CA ARG A 297 -5.20 -10.10 14.33
C ARG A 297 -3.94 -9.95 13.50
N LEU A 298 -3.51 -8.72 13.25
CA LEU A 298 -2.31 -8.41 12.50
C LEU A 298 -1.04 -8.86 13.24
N ILE A 299 -1.00 -8.70 14.58
CA ILE A 299 0.09 -9.21 15.42
C ILE A 299 0.22 -10.73 15.30
N GLU A 300 -0.89 -11.46 15.43
CA GLU A 300 -0.91 -12.92 15.26
C GLU A 300 -0.41 -13.33 13.87
N TRP A 301 -0.88 -12.65 12.82
CA TRP A 301 -0.47 -12.93 11.44
C TRP A 301 1.03 -12.67 11.19
N ILE A 302 1.56 -11.54 11.67
CA ILE A 302 2.99 -11.19 11.50
C ILE A 302 3.89 -12.21 12.20
N GLU A 303 3.59 -12.55 13.46
CA GLU A 303 4.37 -13.51 14.23
C GLU A 303 4.29 -14.92 13.62
N LEU A 304 3.12 -15.34 13.14
CA LEU A 304 2.97 -16.61 12.45
C LEU A 304 3.79 -16.67 11.15
N LEU A 305 3.76 -15.62 10.33
CA LEU A 305 4.57 -15.56 9.10
C LEU A 305 6.08 -15.58 9.40
N ASN A 306 6.51 -14.92 10.47
CA ASN A 306 7.89 -15.00 10.93
C ASN A 306 8.30 -16.44 11.25
N MET A 307 7.45 -17.17 12.00
CA MET A 307 7.68 -18.57 12.36
C MET A 307 7.65 -19.51 11.15
N LEU A 308 6.85 -19.21 10.12
CA LEU A 308 6.82 -19.97 8.87
C LEU A 308 8.07 -19.75 7.99
N GLY A 309 8.86 -18.71 8.28
CA GLY A 309 10.14 -18.44 7.60
C GLY A 309 10.14 -17.18 6.71
N ALA A 310 9.09 -16.35 6.75
CA ALA A 310 9.11 -15.04 6.10
C ALA A 310 10.14 -14.13 6.80
N LYS A 311 11.14 -13.66 6.05
CA LYS A 311 12.21 -12.81 6.62
C LYS A 311 11.79 -11.35 6.74
N LYS A 312 10.91 -10.90 5.84
CA LYS A 312 10.41 -9.53 5.81
C LYS A 312 9.00 -9.50 5.22
N ILE A 313 8.17 -8.62 5.74
CA ILE A 313 6.84 -8.31 5.21
C ILE A 313 6.84 -6.86 4.73
N PHE A 314 6.57 -6.67 3.45
CA PHE A 314 6.45 -5.36 2.82
C PHE A 314 4.97 -4.99 2.71
N LEU A 315 4.59 -3.90 3.37
CA LEU A 315 3.22 -3.39 3.38
C LEU A 315 3.20 -1.98 2.84
N TYR A 316 2.03 -1.57 2.35
CA TYR A 316 1.82 -0.24 1.82
C TYR A 316 0.72 0.47 2.57
N GLU A 317 0.96 1.72 2.96
CA GLU A 317 0.00 2.49 3.74
C GLU A 317 -0.81 3.43 2.82
N LEU A 318 -2.12 3.20 2.75
CA LEU A 318 -3.07 4.18 2.23
C LEU A 318 -3.71 4.91 3.41
N GLU A 319 -4.71 4.28 4.03
CA GLU A 319 -5.48 4.81 5.16
C GLU A 319 -5.69 3.70 6.16
N ILE A 320 -5.02 3.77 7.32
CA ILE A 320 -5.11 2.73 8.34
C ILE A 320 -5.44 3.32 9.70
N HIS A 321 -6.08 2.53 10.54
CA HIS A 321 -6.37 2.88 11.92
C HIS A 321 -5.07 3.19 12.70
N PRO A 322 -5.04 4.19 13.61
CA PRO A 322 -3.82 4.56 14.35
C PRO A 322 -3.15 3.40 15.09
N ASN A 323 -3.94 2.48 15.67
CA ASN A 323 -3.38 1.29 16.34
C ASN A 323 -2.69 0.34 15.34
N ILE A 324 -3.18 0.25 14.09
CA ILE A 324 -2.52 -0.53 13.04
C ILE A 324 -1.18 0.14 12.70
N SER A 325 -1.16 1.47 12.53
CA SER A 325 0.08 2.22 12.27
C SER A 325 1.10 2.01 13.41
N LYS A 326 0.67 2.14 14.67
CA LYS A 326 1.49 1.86 15.86
C LYS A 326 2.05 0.43 15.86
N THR A 327 1.22 -0.56 15.54
CA THR A 327 1.61 -1.98 15.46
C THR A 327 2.65 -2.22 14.36
N LEU A 328 2.44 -1.66 13.16
CA LEU A 328 3.36 -1.81 12.05
C LEU A 328 4.70 -1.11 12.32
N GLN A 329 4.69 0.05 12.97
CA GLN A 329 5.90 0.74 13.41
C GLN A 329 6.71 -0.09 14.42
N TYR A 330 6.05 -0.74 15.38
CA TYR A 330 6.70 -1.67 16.31
C TYR A 330 7.43 -2.81 15.58
N TYR A 331 6.78 -3.43 14.59
CA TYR A 331 7.42 -4.48 13.79
C TYR A 331 8.46 -3.98 12.79
N GLN A 332 8.35 -2.71 12.36
CA GLN A 332 9.37 -2.07 11.54
C GLN A 332 10.66 -1.86 12.34
N GLN A 333 10.57 -1.45 13.61
CA GLN A 333 11.72 -1.32 14.52
C GLN A 333 12.38 -2.67 14.81
N LYS A 334 11.60 -3.76 14.85
CA LYS A 334 12.13 -5.14 14.93
C LYS A 334 12.73 -5.67 13.62
N GLY A 335 12.65 -4.91 12.53
CA GLY A 335 13.15 -5.33 11.23
C GLY A 335 12.28 -6.35 10.49
N LEU A 336 11.11 -6.74 11.02
CA LEU A 336 10.21 -7.72 10.40
C LEU A 336 9.29 -7.13 9.33
N VAL A 337 8.97 -5.84 9.47
CA VAL A 337 8.07 -5.11 8.57
C VAL A 337 8.82 -3.98 7.87
N GLU A 338 8.45 -3.67 6.64
CA GLU A 338 8.72 -2.39 5.98
C GLU A 338 7.39 -1.81 5.51
N LEU A 339 7.05 -0.62 6.01
CA LEU A 339 5.82 0.09 5.67
C LEU A 339 6.15 1.23 4.68
N THR A 340 5.62 1.14 3.47
CA THR A 340 5.80 2.16 2.44
C THR A 340 4.51 2.96 2.22
N PRO A 341 4.48 4.25 2.58
CA PRO A 341 3.35 5.10 2.24
C PRO A 341 3.11 5.18 0.72
N ILE A 342 1.85 5.22 0.30
CA ILE A 342 1.49 5.29 -1.13
C ILE A 342 0.23 6.15 -1.36
N THR A 343 0.12 6.69 -2.57
CA THR A 343 -1.02 7.48 -3.07
C THR A 343 -1.57 6.88 -4.36
N LEU A 344 -2.79 7.24 -4.71
CA LEU A 344 -3.39 6.93 -6.01
C LEU A 344 -2.87 7.92 -7.08
N PRO A 345 -2.59 7.46 -8.31
CA PRO A 345 -2.13 8.30 -9.41
C PRO A 345 -3.28 9.08 -10.08
N GLY A 346 -2.89 10.12 -10.80
CA GLY A 346 -3.78 10.91 -11.65
C GLY A 346 -4.75 11.78 -10.86
N GLY A 347 -5.97 11.91 -11.39
CA GLY A 347 -7.07 12.63 -10.75
C GLY A 347 -7.82 11.82 -9.69
N GLN A 348 -7.28 10.66 -9.27
CA GLN A 348 -7.90 9.85 -8.23
C GLN A 348 -7.74 10.52 -6.85
N PRO A 349 -8.73 10.38 -5.94
CA PRO A 349 -8.70 11.07 -4.65
C PRO A 349 -7.59 10.52 -3.75
N ASN A 350 -6.87 11.43 -3.09
CA ASN A 350 -5.87 11.12 -2.08
C ASN A 350 -6.18 11.73 -0.70
N LEU A 351 -7.28 12.48 -0.60
CA LEU A 351 -7.74 12.98 0.69
C LEU A 351 -8.25 11.80 1.54
N PRO A 352 -7.85 11.70 2.82
CA PRO A 352 -8.37 10.68 3.72
C PRO A 352 -9.90 10.66 3.77
N GLY A 353 -10.50 9.48 3.88
CA GLY A 353 -11.94 9.26 3.82
C GLY A 353 -12.51 9.24 2.39
N LEU A 354 -12.16 10.23 1.54
CA LEU A 354 -12.57 10.21 0.13
C LEU A 354 -11.87 9.09 -0.65
N ARG A 355 -10.58 8.87 -0.39
CA ARG A 355 -9.84 7.76 -0.99
C ARG A 355 -10.36 6.41 -0.50
N HIS A 356 -10.54 6.22 0.81
CA HIS A 356 -11.21 5.02 1.36
C HIS A 356 -12.58 4.77 0.72
N HIS A 357 -13.42 5.81 0.60
CA HIS A 357 -14.74 5.70 -0.02
C HIS A 357 -14.64 5.33 -1.52
N PHE A 358 -13.73 5.96 -2.26
CA PHE A 358 -13.48 5.65 -3.67
C PHE A 358 -13.05 4.19 -3.87
N LEU A 359 -12.08 3.70 -3.09
CA LEU A 359 -11.59 2.33 -3.19
C LEU A 359 -12.65 1.30 -2.80
N SER A 360 -13.53 1.65 -1.86
CA SER A 360 -14.67 0.82 -1.46
C SER A 360 -15.75 0.73 -2.55
N MET A 361 -16.04 1.85 -3.22
CA MET A 361 -17.10 1.94 -4.24
C MET A 361 -16.65 1.52 -5.65
N LYS A 362 -15.36 1.67 -5.98
CA LYS A 362 -14.79 1.41 -7.31
C LYS A 362 -13.82 0.23 -7.28
N LEU A 363 -14.35 -0.96 -6.97
CA LEU A 363 -13.55 -2.18 -6.77
C LEU A 363 -12.58 -2.51 -7.93
N THR A 364 -12.97 -2.31 -9.18
CA THR A 364 -12.07 -2.56 -10.33
C THR A 364 -10.90 -1.57 -10.35
N HIS A 365 -11.16 -0.29 -10.03
CA HIS A 365 -10.10 0.72 -9.90
C HIS A 365 -9.17 0.37 -8.73
N LYS A 366 -9.73 -0.04 -7.58
CA LYS A 366 -8.94 -0.51 -6.44
C LYS A 366 -7.98 -1.63 -6.87
N ARG A 367 -8.48 -2.68 -7.52
CA ARG A 367 -7.67 -3.82 -7.98
C ARG A 367 -6.61 -3.43 -9.02
N GLN A 368 -6.90 -2.48 -9.92
CA GLN A 368 -5.91 -1.96 -10.86
C GLN A 368 -4.79 -1.21 -10.12
N ASN A 369 -5.13 -0.40 -9.11
CA ASN A 369 -4.14 0.32 -8.30
C ASN A 369 -3.30 -0.64 -7.44
N GLU A 370 -3.86 -1.75 -6.96
CA GLU A 370 -3.14 -2.77 -6.18
C GLU A 370 -1.95 -3.39 -6.93
N LEU A 371 -1.93 -3.34 -8.27
CA LEU A 371 -0.80 -3.86 -9.06
C LEU A 371 0.51 -3.10 -8.87
N ILE A 372 0.42 -1.82 -8.52
CA ILE A 372 1.61 -0.99 -8.31
C ILE A 372 2.39 -1.45 -7.08
N PRO A 373 1.81 -1.54 -5.86
CA PRO A 373 2.53 -2.04 -4.70
C PRO A 373 3.02 -3.48 -4.87
N TYR A 374 2.24 -4.36 -5.51
CA TYR A 374 2.70 -5.73 -5.78
C TYR A 374 4.00 -5.78 -6.59
N ASN A 375 4.06 -4.98 -7.67
CA ASN A 375 5.20 -5.00 -8.56
C ASN A 375 6.35 -4.12 -8.05
N ASP A 376 6.09 -3.05 -7.29
CA ASP A 376 7.15 -2.30 -6.57
C ASP A 376 7.85 -3.22 -5.57
N CYS A 377 7.09 -3.95 -4.75
CA CYS A 377 7.63 -4.89 -3.79
C CYS A 377 8.48 -5.96 -4.47
N LEU A 378 8.00 -6.55 -5.57
CA LEU A 378 8.80 -7.46 -6.39
C LEU A 378 10.11 -6.82 -6.85
N TYR A 379 10.04 -5.64 -7.47
CA TYR A 379 11.18 -5.04 -8.14
C TYR A 379 12.24 -4.48 -7.18
N ARG A 380 11.84 -3.98 -6.00
CA ARG A 380 12.76 -3.60 -4.93
C ARG A 380 13.58 -4.78 -4.40
N ASN A 381 13.07 -5.99 -4.58
CA ASN A 381 13.53 -7.20 -3.91
C ASN A 381 14.02 -8.30 -4.86
N LEU A 382 14.23 -8.00 -6.14
CA LEU A 382 14.73 -8.97 -7.13
C LEU A 382 15.99 -9.71 -6.69
N TYR A 383 16.85 -9.03 -5.92
CA TYR A 383 18.15 -9.55 -5.49
C TYR A 383 18.20 -9.83 -3.98
N SER A 384 17.08 -9.61 -3.28
CA SER A 384 17.00 -9.76 -1.83
C SER A 384 16.41 -11.09 -1.40
N TYR A 385 15.48 -11.65 -2.19
CA TYR A 385 14.77 -12.89 -1.83
C TYR A 385 14.67 -13.86 -2.99
N GLU A 386 14.72 -15.17 -2.74
CA GLU A 386 14.48 -16.22 -3.75
C GLU A 386 13.01 -16.28 -4.18
N TYR A 387 12.12 -16.16 -3.20
CA TYR A 387 10.70 -16.24 -3.38
C TYR A 387 10.00 -15.04 -2.76
N ILE A 388 9.06 -14.49 -3.52
CA ILE A 388 8.13 -13.47 -3.04
C ILE A 388 6.74 -14.11 -2.97
N VAL A 389 6.08 -13.98 -1.82
CA VAL A 389 4.72 -14.47 -1.60
C VAL A 389 3.78 -13.28 -1.49
N LEU A 390 2.76 -13.22 -2.35
CA LEU A 390 1.72 -12.20 -2.21
C LEU A 390 0.64 -12.75 -1.30
N LEU A 391 0.31 -12.02 -0.23
CA LEU A 391 -0.72 -12.41 0.74
C LEU A 391 -1.58 -11.21 1.11
N ASP A 392 -2.85 -11.46 1.37
CA ASP A 392 -3.69 -10.54 2.14
C ASP A 392 -3.47 -10.81 3.65
N ILE A 393 -3.75 -9.82 4.51
CA ILE A 393 -3.48 -9.93 5.97
C ILE A 393 -4.37 -10.94 6.71
N ASP A 394 -5.31 -11.56 5.98
CA ASP A 394 -6.24 -12.58 6.44
C ASP A 394 -5.92 -13.97 5.86
N GLU A 395 -4.78 -14.12 5.20
CA GLU A 395 -4.38 -15.33 4.49
C GLU A 395 -3.02 -15.86 4.95
N VAL A 396 -2.90 -17.18 5.06
CA VAL A 396 -1.65 -17.85 5.42
C VAL A 396 -1.43 -19.05 4.51
N VAL A 397 -0.27 -19.12 3.86
CA VAL A 397 0.18 -20.36 3.23
C VAL A 397 0.71 -21.28 4.31
N MET A 398 -0.09 -22.28 4.70
CA MET A 398 0.19 -23.20 5.79
C MET A 398 0.75 -24.53 5.25
N PRO A 399 2.00 -24.90 5.56
CA PRO A 399 2.50 -26.24 5.31
C PRO A 399 1.77 -27.25 6.20
N VAL A 400 1.27 -28.33 5.58
CA VAL A 400 0.53 -29.39 6.28
C VAL A 400 1.50 -30.39 6.90
N GLN A 401 2.54 -30.80 6.17
CA GLN A 401 3.50 -31.81 6.62
C GLN A 401 4.79 -31.23 7.22
N HIS A 402 5.06 -29.94 7.03
CA HIS A 402 6.32 -29.29 7.41
C HIS A 402 6.11 -28.17 8.42
N ARG A 403 7.18 -27.72 9.09
CA ARG A 403 7.13 -26.59 10.03
C ARG A 403 7.46 -25.26 9.35
N THR A 404 8.15 -25.27 8.21
CA THR A 404 8.58 -24.03 7.54
C THR A 404 8.32 -24.04 6.04
N TRP A 405 8.27 -22.87 5.43
CA TRP A 405 8.23 -22.74 3.97
C TRP A 405 9.50 -23.27 3.31
N LYS A 406 10.66 -23.21 3.98
CA LYS A 406 11.90 -23.77 3.44
C LYS A 406 11.80 -25.28 3.30
N GLU A 407 11.36 -25.97 4.35
CA GLU A 407 11.12 -27.42 4.33
C GLU A 407 10.10 -27.79 3.25
N LEU A 408 8.97 -27.07 3.17
CA LEU A 408 7.97 -27.29 2.11
C LEU A 408 8.59 -27.17 0.70
N MET A 409 9.38 -26.13 0.47
CA MET A 409 9.97 -25.87 -0.85
C MET A 409 11.11 -26.85 -1.19
N ASN A 410 11.79 -27.41 -0.20
CA ASN A 410 12.78 -28.46 -0.40
C ASN A 410 12.16 -29.74 -1.01
N ASP A 411 10.88 -30.00 -0.77
CA ASP A 411 10.16 -31.13 -1.38
C ASP A 411 9.44 -30.73 -2.67
N VAL A 412 8.75 -29.58 -2.65
CA VAL A 412 7.95 -29.09 -3.79
C VAL A 412 8.79 -28.81 -5.03
N VAL A 413 9.97 -28.20 -4.89
CA VAL A 413 10.80 -27.83 -6.05
C VAL A 413 11.31 -29.08 -6.80
N PRO A 414 11.88 -30.10 -6.14
CA PRO A 414 12.21 -31.37 -6.79
C PRO A 414 11.01 -32.04 -7.46
N MET A 415 9.84 -32.09 -6.80
CA MET A 415 8.63 -32.67 -7.41
C MET A 415 8.22 -31.93 -8.70
N ALA A 416 8.27 -30.60 -8.69
CA ALA A 416 7.96 -29.80 -9.87
C ALA A 416 8.97 -29.99 -11.02
N LEU A 417 10.24 -30.22 -10.68
CA LEU A 417 11.34 -30.53 -11.62
C LEU A 417 11.22 -31.93 -12.22
N GLN A 418 10.78 -32.92 -11.45
CA GLN A 418 10.48 -34.26 -11.96
C GLN A 418 9.35 -34.23 -12.98
N GLN A 419 8.32 -33.40 -12.76
CA GLN A 419 7.22 -33.26 -13.73
C GLN A 419 7.69 -32.59 -15.04
N LYS A 420 8.56 -31.59 -14.93
CA LYS A 420 9.20 -30.91 -16.07
C LYS A 420 10.57 -30.41 -15.63
N ASN A 421 11.63 -30.73 -16.40
CA ASN A 421 13.02 -30.40 -16.08
C ASN A 421 13.37 -28.89 -16.19
N TYR A 422 12.61 -28.04 -15.54
CA TYR A 422 12.84 -26.60 -15.39
C TYR A 422 12.07 -26.05 -14.18
N THR A 423 12.65 -25.03 -13.53
CA THR A 423 11.99 -24.33 -12.41
C THR A 423 10.74 -23.57 -12.84
N ARG A 424 9.74 -23.47 -11.98
CA ARG A 424 8.45 -22.83 -12.30
C ARG A 424 8.45 -21.35 -11.93
N ALA A 425 7.68 -20.54 -12.66
CA ALA A 425 7.56 -19.12 -12.35
C ALA A 425 6.81 -18.88 -11.03
N SER A 426 5.93 -19.81 -10.65
CA SER A 426 5.21 -19.79 -9.39
C SER A 426 4.86 -21.19 -8.92
N TYR A 427 4.69 -21.35 -7.62
CA TYR A 427 4.19 -22.54 -6.96
C TYR A 427 2.93 -22.12 -6.20
N ASN A 428 1.76 -22.49 -6.72
CA ASN A 428 0.48 -22.05 -6.19
C ASN A 428 -0.06 -23.00 -5.12
N VAL A 429 -0.76 -22.43 -4.14
CA VAL A 429 -1.36 -23.16 -3.03
C VAL A 429 -2.87 -22.92 -3.06
N ARG A 430 -3.62 -24.01 -2.92
CA ARG A 430 -5.07 -24.02 -3.07
C ARG A 430 -5.76 -23.43 -1.84
N ASN A 431 -6.75 -22.56 -2.07
CA ASN A 431 -7.49 -21.86 -1.03
C ASN A 431 -8.49 -22.76 -0.30
N VAL A 432 -8.57 -22.58 1.02
CA VAL A 432 -9.62 -23.12 1.87
C VAL A 432 -10.04 -22.08 2.92
N TYR A 433 -11.35 -21.98 3.15
CA TYR A 433 -11.92 -20.94 4.01
C TYR A 433 -12.06 -21.39 5.46
N PHE A 434 -11.64 -20.53 6.38
CA PHE A 434 -11.99 -20.56 7.79
C PHE A 434 -12.90 -19.34 8.04
N LEU A 435 -14.19 -19.58 8.22
CA LEU A 435 -15.21 -18.53 8.28
C LEU A 435 -15.74 -18.37 9.70
N ASP A 436 -15.77 -17.15 10.21
CA ASP A 436 -16.30 -16.83 11.55
C ASP A 436 -17.76 -17.33 11.69
N ASP A 437 -18.56 -17.22 10.62
CA ASP A 437 -19.96 -17.66 10.58
C ASP A 437 -20.17 -19.19 10.67
N MET A 438 -19.11 -19.99 10.48
CA MET A 438 -19.16 -21.46 10.61
C MET A 438 -18.99 -21.95 12.04
N MET A 439 -18.65 -21.05 12.98
CA MET A 439 -18.62 -21.38 14.40
C MET A 439 -20.05 -21.50 14.93
N ASN A 440 -20.34 -22.47 15.80
CA ASN A 440 -21.68 -22.67 16.39
C ASN A 440 -22.16 -21.39 17.13
N GLU A 441 -23.47 -21.21 17.33
CA GLU A 441 -24.04 -20.01 17.99
C GLU A 441 -23.40 -19.71 19.37
N ASP A 442 -23.02 -20.74 20.14
CA ASP A 442 -22.31 -20.57 21.42
C ASP A 442 -20.85 -20.10 21.26
N ALA A 443 -20.22 -20.48 20.14
CA ALA A 443 -18.89 -20.04 19.75
C ALA A 443 -18.91 -18.63 19.11
N LYS A 444 -20.01 -18.25 18.43
CA LYS A 444 -20.25 -16.87 17.93
C LYS A 444 -20.39 -15.86 19.07
N LYS A 445 -20.93 -16.28 20.22
CA LYS A 445 -21.07 -15.45 21.43
C LYS A 445 -19.75 -15.18 22.17
N HIS A 446 -18.60 -15.66 21.67
CA HIS A 446 -17.29 -15.56 22.34
C HIS A 446 -17.28 -16.18 23.76
N ALA A 447 -18.26 -17.04 24.09
CA ALA A 447 -18.38 -17.66 25.41
C ALA A 447 -17.65 -19.00 25.50
N VAL A 448 -17.41 -19.68 24.36
CA VAL A 448 -16.70 -20.95 24.27
C VAL A 448 -15.49 -20.80 23.36
N HIS A 449 -14.32 -20.60 23.98
CA HIS A 449 -13.03 -20.58 23.31
C HIS A 449 -12.41 -21.99 23.29
N GLU A 450 -11.56 -22.27 22.30
CA GLU A 450 -10.74 -23.47 22.30
C GLU A 450 -9.90 -23.53 23.58
N VAL A 451 -9.98 -24.64 24.30
CA VAL A 451 -9.40 -24.76 25.65
C VAL A 451 -7.89 -24.53 25.61
N GLY A 452 -7.40 -23.62 26.44
CA GLY A 452 -5.99 -23.26 26.50
C GLY A 452 -5.52 -22.33 25.37
N ILE A 453 -6.43 -21.79 24.56
CA ILE A 453 -6.15 -20.75 23.57
C ILE A 453 -6.81 -19.45 24.02
N PRO A 454 -6.09 -18.33 24.13
CA PRO A 454 -6.70 -17.05 24.45
C PRO A 454 -7.70 -16.60 23.40
N GLY A 455 -8.82 -16.01 23.82
CA GLY A 455 -9.90 -15.59 22.91
C GLY A 455 -9.50 -14.55 21.86
N TYR A 456 -8.42 -13.79 22.11
CA TYR A 456 -7.90 -12.78 21.19
C TYR A 456 -7.04 -13.35 20.04
N MET A 457 -6.68 -14.64 20.07
CA MET A 457 -5.91 -15.31 19.01
C MET A 457 -6.84 -15.82 17.91
N HIS A 458 -7.26 -14.94 17.00
CA HIS A 458 -8.29 -15.24 15.99
C HIS A 458 -7.97 -16.50 15.17
N MET A 459 -6.78 -16.60 14.56
CA MET A 459 -6.45 -17.74 13.71
C MET A 459 -6.34 -19.05 14.49
N LEU A 460 -5.80 -19.01 15.72
CA LEU A 460 -5.73 -20.19 16.59
C LEU A 460 -7.10 -20.66 17.11
N GLN A 461 -8.06 -19.74 17.25
CA GLN A 461 -9.44 -20.06 17.64
C GLN A 461 -10.27 -20.63 16.48
N HIS A 462 -9.97 -20.22 15.24
CA HIS A 462 -10.75 -20.59 14.07
C HIS A 462 -10.13 -21.81 13.39
N VAL A 463 -10.36 -23.01 13.94
CA VAL A 463 -9.83 -24.29 13.39
C VAL A 463 -10.85 -25.11 12.61
N TYR A 464 -12.07 -24.62 12.44
CA TYR A 464 -13.05 -25.27 11.57
C TYR A 464 -13.02 -24.60 10.20
N ARG A 465 -12.51 -25.32 9.20
CA ARG A 465 -12.51 -24.88 7.80
C ARG A 465 -13.62 -25.54 7.00
N ALA A 466 -13.94 -24.93 5.86
CA ALA A 466 -14.75 -25.56 4.85
C ALA A 466 -14.14 -26.91 4.44
N LYS A 467 -14.98 -27.93 4.27
CA LYS A 467 -14.55 -29.24 3.75
C LYS A 467 -13.97 -29.11 2.35
N ASN A 468 -14.58 -28.27 1.52
CA ASN A 468 -14.21 -28.08 0.13
C ASN A 468 -13.17 -26.96 -0.02
N PHE A 469 -12.15 -27.24 -0.83
CA PHE A 469 -11.22 -26.24 -1.36
C PHE A 469 -11.87 -25.49 -2.54
N THR A 470 -11.39 -24.29 -2.85
CA THR A 470 -11.81 -23.58 -4.07
C THR A 470 -11.45 -24.38 -5.33
N LYS A 471 -12.04 -24.04 -6.49
CA LYS A 471 -11.67 -24.68 -7.77
C LYS A 471 -10.18 -24.45 -8.09
N PRO A 472 -9.50 -25.39 -8.79
CA PRO A 472 -8.08 -25.22 -9.14
C PRO A 472 -7.82 -23.86 -9.81
N GLY A 473 -6.76 -23.17 -9.39
CA GLY A 473 -6.39 -21.83 -9.88
C GLY A 473 -7.26 -20.67 -9.36
N SER A 474 -8.37 -20.92 -8.69
CA SER A 474 -9.24 -19.88 -8.11
C SER A 474 -8.76 -19.47 -6.72
N TYR A 475 -8.58 -18.16 -6.50
CA TYR A 475 -8.19 -17.57 -5.21
C TYR A 475 -6.89 -18.12 -4.62
N VAL A 476 -6.03 -18.73 -5.43
CA VAL A 476 -4.74 -19.26 -4.98
C VAL A 476 -3.79 -18.13 -4.58
N LYS A 477 -2.79 -18.44 -3.75
CA LYS A 477 -1.60 -17.59 -3.55
C LYS A 477 -0.37 -18.39 -3.90
N CYS A 478 0.69 -17.69 -4.28
CA CYS A 478 1.86 -18.32 -4.90
C CYS A 478 3.15 -17.93 -4.19
N PHE A 479 4.07 -18.89 -4.08
CA PHE A 479 5.50 -18.60 -4.01
C PHE A 479 5.97 -18.23 -5.41
N HIS A 480 6.27 -16.95 -5.65
CA HIS A 480 6.77 -16.48 -6.93
C HIS A 480 8.29 -16.57 -6.98
N ASN A 481 8.82 -17.32 -7.95
CA ASN A 481 10.26 -17.38 -8.18
C ASN A 481 10.73 -16.08 -8.85
N VAL A 482 11.50 -15.26 -8.13
CA VAL A 482 11.90 -13.93 -8.59
C VAL A 482 12.72 -13.95 -9.87
N ASP A 483 13.41 -15.04 -10.19
CA ASP A 483 14.25 -15.14 -11.38
C ASP A 483 13.45 -15.37 -12.66
N ARG A 484 12.14 -15.64 -12.55
CA ARG A 484 11.27 -16.01 -13.68
C ARG A 484 10.15 -15.03 -13.97
N ILE A 485 9.73 -14.26 -12.99
CA ILE A 485 8.56 -13.38 -13.11
C ILE A 485 8.94 -11.98 -13.63
N VAL A 486 8.10 -11.42 -14.49
CA VAL A 486 8.20 -10.02 -14.93
C VAL A 486 7.13 -9.18 -14.24
N SER A 487 5.94 -9.74 -14.02
CA SER A 487 4.93 -9.04 -13.23
C SER A 487 4.01 -9.99 -12.50
N VAL A 488 3.48 -9.53 -11.38
CA VAL A 488 2.63 -10.31 -10.47
C VAL A 488 1.27 -9.65 -10.29
N HIS A 489 0.27 -10.50 -10.05
CA HIS A 489 -1.05 -10.17 -9.52
C HIS A 489 -1.20 -10.85 -8.16
N ASN A 490 -2.15 -10.41 -7.33
CA ASN A 490 -2.42 -10.95 -5.99
C ASN A 490 -2.45 -12.48 -5.93
N HIS A 491 -2.93 -13.14 -6.98
CA HIS A 491 -3.08 -14.60 -7.00
C HIS A 491 -2.00 -15.37 -7.77
N PHE A 492 -1.40 -14.79 -8.82
CA PHE A 492 -0.59 -15.55 -9.78
C PHE A 492 0.31 -14.61 -10.63
N PRO A 493 1.36 -15.12 -11.30
CA PRO A 493 2.20 -14.28 -12.17
C PRO A 493 1.43 -13.89 -13.45
N LEU A 494 1.46 -12.60 -13.78
CA LEU A 494 0.82 -12.07 -14.98
C LEU A 494 1.71 -12.19 -16.21
N ASN A 495 3.00 -11.86 -16.05
CA ASN A 495 3.98 -11.88 -17.12
C ASN A 495 5.27 -12.51 -16.61
N CYS A 496 5.97 -13.27 -17.47
CA CYS A 496 7.16 -14.03 -17.11
C CYS A 496 8.22 -13.93 -18.22
N PHE A 497 9.45 -14.36 -17.90
CA PHE A 497 10.44 -14.64 -18.94
C PHE A 497 10.00 -15.89 -19.71
N GLY A 498 9.51 -15.68 -20.94
CA GLY A 498 8.82 -16.71 -21.71
C GLY A 498 7.42 -16.99 -21.17
N THR A 499 7.00 -18.24 -21.20
CA THR A 499 5.67 -18.65 -20.72
C THR A 499 5.58 -18.63 -19.21
N CYS A 500 4.51 -18.06 -18.66
CA CYS A 500 4.21 -18.19 -17.24
C CYS A 500 3.81 -19.64 -16.91
N THR A 501 4.64 -20.28 -16.10
CA THR A 501 4.45 -21.65 -15.64
C THR A 501 4.17 -21.67 -14.15
N THR A 502 3.17 -22.45 -13.76
CA THR A 502 2.78 -22.61 -12.37
C THR A 502 2.72 -24.09 -12.03
N TYR A 503 3.28 -24.47 -10.89
CA TYR A 503 3.06 -25.79 -10.30
C TYR A 503 2.03 -25.65 -9.18
N SER A 504 1.03 -26.53 -9.18
CA SER A 504 0.02 -26.55 -8.13
C SER A 504 0.50 -27.49 -7.03
N ILE A 505 0.73 -26.95 -5.83
CA ILE A 505 1.11 -27.74 -4.67
C ILE A 505 -0.14 -28.49 -4.21
N ASP A 506 -0.03 -29.81 -4.10
CA ASP A 506 -1.15 -30.64 -3.66
C ASP A 506 -1.52 -30.33 -2.21
N THR A 507 -2.82 -30.39 -1.91
CA THR A 507 -3.37 -30.02 -0.60
C THR A 507 -2.82 -30.82 0.59
N PRO A 508 -2.33 -32.07 0.45
CA PRO A 508 -1.64 -32.76 1.55
C PRO A 508 -0.29 -32.13 1.94
N TYR A 509 0.34 -31.30 1.10
CA TYR A 509 1.60 -30.63 1.41
C TYR A 509 1.39 -29.21 1.95
N ALA A 510 0.48 -28.45 1.34
CA ALA A 510 0.18 -27.09 1.76
C ALA A 510 -1.25 -26.66 1.42
N GLN A 511 -1.79 -25.77 2.24
CA GLN A 511 -3.09 -25.14 2.03
C GLN A 511 -2.99 -23.63 2.27
N LEU A 512 -3.71 -22.86 1.47
CA LEU A 512 -3.88 -21.44 1.71
C LEU A 512 -5.08 -21.28 2.63
N GLN A 513 -4.82 -21.04 3.90
CA GLN A 513 -5.83 -20.80 4.92
C GLN A 513 -6.31 -19.36 4.79
N HIS A 514 -7.60 -19.17 4.55
CA HIS A 514 -8.21 -17.84 4.40
C HIS A 514 -9.22 -17.59 5.52
N TYR A 515 -8.83 -16.75 6.48
CA TYR A 515 -9.56 -16.44 7.71
C TYR A 515 -10.47 -15.23 7.52
N ARG A 516 -11.78 -15.43 7.41
CA ARG A 516 -12.70 -14.32 7.09
C ARG A 516 -13.98 -14.40 7.89
N LYS A 517 -14.65 -13.25 8.03
CA LYS A 517 -16.01 -13.24 8.56
C LYS A 517 -16.98 -14.07 7.70
N ASP A 518 -16.96 -13.80 6.39
CA ASP A 518 -17.86 -14.42 5.42
C ASP A 518 -17.21 -14.51 4.02
N CYS A 519 -17.82 -15.31 3.14
CA CYS A 519 -17.43 -15.49 1.75
C CYS A 519 -17.34 -14.17 0.96
N VAL A 520 -16.49 -14.18 -0.06
CA VAL A 520 -16.36 -13.06 -1.00
C VAL A 520 -17.65 -12.87 -1.82
N GLY A 521 -17.89 -11.64 -2.26
CA GLY A 521 -19.07 -11.25 -3.06
C GLY A 521 -19.40 -12.22 -4.20
N PRO A 522 -18.44 -12.60 -5.07
CA PRO A 522 -18.69 -13.53 -6.17
C PRO A 522 -19.14 -14.94 -5.75
N LEU A 523 -18.82 -15.37 -4.53
CA LEU A 523 -19.17 -16.70 -4.02
C LEU A 523 -20.45 -16.69 -3.17
N LYS A 524 -21.07 -15.53 -2.88
CA LYS A 524 -22.23 -15.46 -1.98
C LYS A 524 -23.37 -16.43 -2.32
N LYS A 525 -23.62 -16.68 -3.62
CA LYS A 525 -24.70 -17.57 -4.07
C LYS A 525 -24.44 -19.04 -3.77
N SER A 526 -23.19 -19.51 -3.90
CA SER A 526 -22.82 -20.91 -3.67
C SER A 526 -22.18 -21.14 -2.30
N CYS A 527 -21.86 -20.07 -1.56
CA CYS A 527 -21.10 -20.15 -0.32
C CYS A 527 -21.75 -21.05 0.74
N ASN A 528 -23.05 -20.87 0.94
CA ASN A 528 -23.78 -21.65 1.94
C ASN A 528 -23.68 -23.14 1.61
N SER A 529 -23.98 -23.54 0.38
CA SER A 529 -23.97 -24.95 -0.04
C SER A 529 -22.58 -25.55 -0.19
N GLU A 530 -21.60 -24.79 -0.69
CA GLU A 530 -20.27 -25.32 -1.03
C GLU A 530 -19.26 -25.22 0.12
N PHE A 531 -19.35 -24.19 0.97
CA PHE A 531 -18.31 -23.88 1.94
C PHE A 531 -18.79 -23.86 3.39
N LYS A 532 -20.05 -23.50 3.69
CA LYS A 532 -20.54 -23.39 5.08
C LYS A 532 -21.21 -24.66 5.64
N VAL A 533 -21.78 -25.52 4.80
CA VAL A 533 -22.57 -26.69 5.27
C VAL A 533 -21.70 -27.76 5.93
N TYR A 534 -20.55 -28.08 5.33
CA TYR A 534 -19.68 -29.14 5.84
C TYR A 534 -18.33 -28.57 6.25
N THR A 535 -18.00 -28.72 7.52
CA THR A 535 -16.72 -28.26 8.08
C THR A 535 -15.82 -29.45 8.42
N VAL A 536 -14.52 -29.20 8.43
CA VAL A 536 -13.48 -30.12 8.89
C VAL A 536 -12.68 -29.39 9.95
N ARG A 537 -12.48 -30.05 11.10
CA ARG A 537 -11.58 -29.54 12.13
C ARG A 537 -10.14 -29.74 11.67
N ASP A 538 -9.42 -28.64 11.55
CA ASP A 538 -8.06 -28.57 11.04
C ASP A 538 -7.19 -27.80 12.04
N THR A 539 -6.41 -28.55 12.81
CA THR A 539 -5.55 -28.04 13.88
C THR A 539 -4.11 -27.85 13.41
N THR A 540 -3.85 -27.80 12.10
CA THR A 540 -2.48 -27.69 11.55
C THR A 540 -1.74 -26.48 12.12
N ILE A 541 -2.44 -25.35 12.29
CA ILE A 541 -1.88 -24.12 12.87
C ILE A 541 -1.41 -24.30 14.33
N TRP A 542 -1.98 -25.27 15.07
CA TRP A 542 -1.62 -25.50 16.48
C TRP A 542 -0.22 -26.07 16.68
N ARG A 543 0.47 -26.48 15.61
CA ARG A 543 1.93 -26.77 15.65
C ARG A 543 2.75 -25.57 16.18
N TYR A 544 2.22 -24.37 16.04
CA TYR A 544 2.83 -23.11 16.46
C TYR A 544 2.18 -22.51 17.71
N LYS A 545 1.16 -23.17 18.29
CA LYS A 545 0.23 -22.60 19.28
C LYS A 545 0.94 -21.88 20.43
N ASP A 546 1.79 -22.59 21.17
CA ASP A 546 2.36 -22.08 22.42
C ASP A 546 3.34 -20.93 22.15
N GLU A 547 4.21 -21.09 21.16
CA GLU A 547 5.17 -20.06 20.76
C GLU A 547 4.48 -18.82 20.16
N LEU A 548 3.45 -19.02 19.34
CA LEU A 548 2.68 -17.94 18.74
C LEU A 548 1.90 -17.14 19.80
N ILE A 549 1.24 -17.83 20.75
CA ILE A 549 0.59 -17.18 21.89
C ILE A 549 1.60 -16.35 22.66
N GLN A 550 2.77 -16.92 22.99
CA GLN A 550 3.80 -16.22 23.76
C GLN A 550 4.27 -14.95 23.05
N ARG A 551 4.62 -15.04 21.76
CA ARG A 551 5.11 -13.92 20.95
C ARG A 551 4.05 -12.84 20.76
N ALA A 552 2.84 -13.22 20.37
CA ALA A 552 1.72 -12.29 20.18
C ALA A 552 1.34 -11.59 21.49
N THR A 553 1.24 -12.34 22.60
CA THR A 553 0.95 -11.78 23.93
C THR A 553 2.02 -10.78 24.34
N LYS A 554 3.30 -11.09 24.10
CA LYS A 554 4.38 -10.16 24.38
C LYS A 554 4.25 -8.88 23.57
N ALA A 555 4.03 -8.98 22.25
CA ALA A 555 3.84 -7.81 21.40
C ALA A 555 2.65 -6.95 21.86
N LEU A 556 1.52 -7.58 22.20
CA LEU A 556 0.34 -6.90 22.73
C LEU A 556 0.63 -6.16 24.05
N LYS A 557 1.38 -6.77 24.97
CA LYS A 557 1.84 -6.13 26.22
C LYS A 557 2.74 -4.94 25.94
N ASP A 558 3.77 -5.12 25.11
CA ASP A 558 4.73 -4.06 24.76
C ASP A 558 4.02 -2.86 24.10
N LEU A 559 2.96 -3.12 23.33
CA LEU A 559 2.13 -2.11 22.68
C LEU A 559 1.03 -1.53 23.59
N GLY A 560 0.87 -2.01 24.82
CA GLY A 560 -0.14 -1.51 25.76
C GLY A 560 -1.58 -1.84 25.36
N PHE A 561 -1.82 -2.97 24.69
CA PHE A 561 -3.17 -3.49 24.41
C PHE A 561 -3.79 -4.20 25.62
N PHE A 562 -2.99 -4.55 26.62
CA PHE A 562 -3.46 -5.06 27.90
C PHE A 562 -3.28 -4.00 28.97
N SER A 563 -4.32 -3.81 29.78
CA SER A 563 -4.34 -2.92 30.95
C SER A 563 -3.54 -3.48 32.11
#